data_AF-X1G813-F1
#
_entry.id   AF-X1G813-F1
#
_cell.length_a   1.000
_cell.length_b   1.000
_cell.length_c   1.000
_cell.angle_alpha   90.00
_cell.angle_beta   90.00
_cell.angle_gamma   90.00
#
_symmetry.space_group_name_H-M   'P 1'
#
loop_
_entity.id
_entity.type
_entity.pdbx_description
1 polymer ?
#
loop_
_entity_poly.entity_id
_entity_poly.type
_entity_poly.pdbx_seq_one_letter_code
_entity_poly.pdbx_strand_id
1 'polypeptide(L)'
;RINLELIFILLLALFLAILAFNPVLSCFGDNARYMILGKSISQGIGFKLINYPENPPDYKAYPGFPLILSFFYFILGSKFIESNILIVSKIIVVSCFILSVLFFYLVAKKDLDRLTLLLASIFFITHPELLSFSSKVMTETVYNLFLLITLYFYNLNYREISEESNIKYLNNSKSNYSENESSRLNLNFEILRYAQDDNDKHSEDKNNLFERIKKHLNLNFILLIFFSIFTFLIRPIGIFIILAIFIQIFLSENKIRSGIYFVFTLVPVILWNLRAMISNKVSYVSEFFKVNLSDYSEGNIDFIKFFERAKSNFDYYFKAVFSQLTNGLKDILKGNISNFFEILKIKDLYFIAILLSIILVILGIIYFLKKKKYIYTIYLILYFIGLHMWPWQSERLTVCVIPILIILFSSGVLFFKEIILKISTKKIIKIFASTVLILTFIIFLTGSIYGGYLVINKSLDYKNNKKFIYGKSWENFYDAMYWLKENSYDGSSILSRSNFLVYIITNRETISFPYSDDEQKQKKYLNKSDFIIQDKTNERFMKYVYPIIEKYKENFKTVYEAGNGGTVAYKRLKELD
;
A
#
# COMPACT_ATOMS: atom_id res chain seq x y z
N ARG A 1 -9.56 -21.49 -22.64
CA ARG A 1 -9.37 -20.44 -23.68
C ARG A 1 -8.41 -19.39 -23.12
N ILE A 2 -7.31 -19.12 -23.82
CA ILE A 2 -6.35 -18.07 -23.45
C ILE A 2 -7.06 -16.72 -23.54
N ASN A 3 -6.99 -15.93 -22.46
CA ASN A 3 -7.62 -14.62 -22.42
C ASN A 3 -6.65 -13.57 -22.99
N LEU A 4 -6.70 -13.34 -24.30
CA LEU A 4 -5.79 -12.44 -25.02
C LEU A 4 -5.76 -11.01 -24.43
N GLU A 5 -6.89 -10.53 -23.91
CA GLU A 5 -6.97 -9.19 -23.28
C GLU A 5 -6.12 -9.12 -22.02
N LEU A 6 -6.18 -10.16 -21.18
CA LEU A 6 -5.38 -10.23 -19.97
C LEU A 6 -3.89 -10.28 -20.33
N ILE A 7 -3.51 -11.07 -21.34
CA ILE A 7 -2.12 -11.13 -21.80
C ILE A 7 -1.66 -9.75 -22.27
N PHE A 8 -2.45 -9.07 -23.10
CA PHE A 8 -2.15 -7.73 -23.56
C PHE A 8 -1.94 -6.75 -22.40
N ILE A 9 -2.85 -6.74 -21.42
CA ILE A 9 -2.74 -5.89 -20.22
C ILE A 9 -1.47 -6.18 -19.42
N LEU A 10 -1.12 -7.46 -19.23
CA LEU A 10 0.08 -7.85 -18.48
C LEU A 10 1.38 -7.46 -19.22
N LEU A 11 1.42 -7.65 -20.53
CA LEU A 11 2.56 -7.24 -21.35
C LEU A 11 2.72 -5.72 -21.38
N LEU A 12 1.62 -4.98 -21.50
CA LEU A 12 1.62 -3.53 -21.44
C LEU A 12 2.07 -3.02 -20.05
N ALA A 13 1.58 -3.64 -18.97
CA ALA A 13 2.02 -3.32 -17.62
C ALA A 13 3.53 -3.55 -17.42
N LEU A 14 4.04 -4.67 -17.95
CA LEU A 14 5.48 -4.98 -17.90
C LEU A 14 6.30 -3.96 -18.68
N PHE A 15 5.87 -3.62 -19.90
CA PHE A 15 6.51 -2.60 -20.72
C PHE A 15 6.56 -1.24 -20.02
N LEU A 16 5.43 -0.78 -19.47
CA LEU A 16 5.37 0.48 -18.71
C LEU A 16 6.24 0.44 -17.45
N ALA A 17 6.25 -0.67 -16.72
CA ALA A 17 7.09 -0.83 -15.53
C ALA A 17 8.59 -0.79 -15.86
N ILE A 18 9.01 -1.35 -17.00
CA ILE A 18 10.40 -1.27 -17.48
C ILE A 18 10.79 0.18 -17.81
N LEU A 19 9.91 0.91 -18.51
CA LEU A 19 10.15 2.32 -18.84
C LEU A 19 10.23 3.18 -17.57
N ALA A 20 9.29 2.97 -16.63
CA ALA A 20 9.23 3.65 -15.34
C ALA A 20 10.23 3.10 -14.30
N PHE A 21 11.06 2.11 -14.66
CA PHE A 21 12.01 1.52 -13.74
C PHE A 21 13.05 2.56 -13.32
N ASN A 22 13.03 2.94 -12.05
CA ASN A 22 14.01 3.83 -11.46
C ASN A 22 15.06 2.99 -10.73
N PRO A 23 16.36 3.03 -11.10
CA PRO A 23 17.40 2.27 -10.40
C PRO A 23 17.81 2.89 -9.05
N VAL A 24 17.49 4.16 -8.80
CA VAL A 24 17.90 4.86 -7.57
C VAL A 24 17.15 4.30 -6.36
N LEU A 25 17.86 4.20 -5.24
CA LEU A 25 17.28 3.88 -3.94
C LEU A 25 16.45 5.10 -3.47
N SER A 26 15.26 4.89 -2.93
CA SER A 26 14.43 6.00 -2.47
C SER A 26 15.02 6.70 -1.26
N CYS A 27 14.88 8.03 -1.19
CA CYS A 27 15.33 8.85 -0.07
C CYS A 27 14.48 8.73 1.21
N PHE A 28 13.33 8.04 1.18
CA PHE A 28 12.46 7.88 2.35
C PHE A 28 13.03 6.97 3.44
N GLY A 29 14.08 6.18 3.16
CA GLY A 29 14.78 5.32 4.12
C GLY A 29 14.09 3.99 4.46
N ASP A 30 12.75 3.94 4.43
CA ASP A 30 11.95 2.72 4.68
C ASP A 30 12.37 1.54 3.79
N ASN A 31 12.68 1.82 2.53
CA ASN A 31 13.14 0.85 1.55
C ASN A 31 14.36 0.06 2.02
N ALA A 32 15.40 0.78 2.46
CA ALA A 32 16.61 0.13 2.93
C ALA A 32 16.35 -0.66 4.21
N ARG A 33 15.47 -0.17 5.10
CA ARG A 33 15.07 -0.91 6.31
C ARG A 33 14.46 -2.27 5.98
N TYR A 34 13.55 -2.35 5.01
CA TYR A 34 12.96 -3.64 4.60
C TYR A 34 14.01 -4.60 4.03
N MET A 35 14.96 -4.07 3.25
CA MET A 35 16.05 -4.87 2.68
C MET A 35 16.98 -5.41 3.77
N ILE A 36 17.36 -4.58 4.75
CA ILE A 36 18.17 -4.97 5.91
C ILE A 36 17.49 -6.08 6.71
N LEU A 37 16.19 -5.91 7.00
CA LEU A 37 15.42 -6.92 7.73
C LEU A 37 15.27 -8.22 6.94
N GLY A 38 15.03 -8.14 5.62
CA GLY A 38 15.01 -9.32 4.76
C GLY A 38 16.35 -10.07 4.76
N LYS A 39 17.47 -9.33 4.69
CA LYS A 39 18.83 -9.90 4.76
C LYS A 39 19.06 -10.59 6.11
N SER A 40 18.71 -9.91 7.21
CA SER A 40 18.82 -10.42 8.58
C SER A 40 18.05 -11.72 8.80
N ILE A 41 16.80 -11.81 8.33
CA ILE A 41 16.00 -13.04 8.42
C ILE A 41 16.63 -14.15 7.57
N SER A 42 17.05 -13.85 6.33
CA SER A 42 17.62 -14.86 5.42
C SER A 42 18.92 -15.48 5.93
N GLN A 43 19.65 -14.76 6.79
CA GLN A 43 20.88 -15.21 7.43
C GLN A 43 20.65 -15.92 8.77
N GLY A 44 19.39 -16.09 9.20
CA GLY A 44 19.05 -16.71 10.49
C GLY A 44 19.29 -15.81 11.72
N ILE A 45 19.61 -14.53 11.52
CA ILE A 45 19.87 -13.57 12.61
C ILE A 45 18.55 -13.13 13.29
N GLY A 46 17.44 -13.21 12.55
CA GLY A 46 16.09 -12.88 13.02
C GLY A 46 15.60 -11.51 12.57
N PHE A 47 14.55 -10.97 13.19
CA PHE A 47 13.97 -9.67 12.83
C PHE A 47 14.74 -8.50 13.46
N LYS A 48 16.02 -8.38 13.08
CA LYS A 48 17.01 -7.47 13.68
C LYS A 48 17.63 -6.53 12.66
N LEU A 49 17.98 -5.33 13.11
CA LEU A 49 18.63 -4.28 12.31
C LEU A 49 20.13 -4.51 12.25
N ILE A 50 20.57 -5.31 11.27
CA ILE A 50 21.98 -5.69 11.09
C ILE A 50 22.90 -4.58 10.59
N ASN A 51 22.36 -3.38 10.44
CA ASN A 51 23.15 -2.19 10.13
C ASN A 51 23.77 -1.55 11.37
N TYR A 52 23.37 -1.97 12.57
CA TYR A 52 23.93 -1.47 13.84
C TYR A 52 24.80 -2.55 14.47
N PRO A 53 25.89 -2.19 15.18
CA PRO A 53 26.82 -3.16 15.78
C PRO A 53 26.16 -4.20 16.69
N GLU A 54 25.14 -3.78 17.45
CA GLU A 54 24.44 -4.64 18.43
C GLU A 54 23.28 -5.44 17.82
N ASN A 55 22.99 -5.28 16.53
CA ASN A 55 21.88 -5.93 15.84
C ASN A 55 20.53 -5.83 16.61
N PRO A 56 20.06 -4.63 16.99
CA PRO A 56 18.88 -4.49 17.82
C PRO A 56 17.62 -5.00 17.09
N PRO A 57 16.66 -5.60 17.79
CA PRO A 57 15.38 -5.99 17.20
C PRO A 57 14.57 -4.79 16.69
N ASP A 58 13.81 -5.02 15.62
CA ASP A 58 12.96 -3.99 15.03
C ASP A 58 11.50 -4.07 15.49
N TYR A 59 11.01 -2.98 16.08
CA TYR A 59 9.65 -2.89 16.64
C TYR A 59 8.69 -2.03 15.83
N LYS A 60 9.17 -1.37 14.76
CA LYS A 60 8.34 -0.46 13.94
C LYS A 60 7.97 -1.09 12.60
N ALA A 61 8.90 -1.75 11.92
CA ALA A 61 8.60 -2.41 10.65
C ALA A 61 7.69 -3.62 10.87
N TYR A 62 6.78 -3.83 9.92
CA TYR A 62 5.93 -5.00 9.84
C TYR A 62 6.61 -6.07 8.97
N PRO A 63 6.42 -7.38 9.23
CA PRO A 63 7.35 -8.40 8.78
C PRO A 63 7.02 -8.96 7.39
N GLY A 64 5.81 -8.75 6.88
CA GLY A 64 5.32 -9.38 5.66
C GLY A 64 6.20 -9.10 4.44
N PHE A 65 6.59 -7.84 4.22
CA PHE A 65 7.49 -7.51 3.11
C PHE A 65 8.93 -7.99 3.33
N PRO A 66 9.58 -7.77 4.50
CA PRO A 66 10.85 -8.41 4.82
C PRO A 66 10.85 -9.94 4.67
N LEU A 67 9.77 -10.64 5.01
CA LEU A 67 9.65 -12.10 4.86
C LEU A 67 9.63 -12.53 3.39
N ILE A 68 8.94 -11.77 2.52
CA ILE A 68 9.01 -11.99 1.07
C ILE A 68 10.44 -11.82 0.58
N LEU A 69 11.10 -10.71 0.95
CA LEU A 69 12.49 -10.46 0.55
C LEU A 69 13.42 -11.58 1.05
N SER A 70 13.27 -12.00 2.31
CA SER A 70 14.12 -13.03 2.90
C SER A 70 14.02 -14.37 2.21
N PHE A 71 12.82 -14.75 1.73
CA PHE A 71 12.63 -16.00 0.98
C PHE A 71 13.49 -16.01 -0.29
N PHE A 72 13.46 -14.93 -1.07
CA PHE A 72 14.28 -14.83 -2.28
C PHE A 72 15.77 -14.67 -1.96
N TYR A 73 16.12 -13.94 -0.91
CA TYR A 73 17.52 -13.79 -0.50
C TYR A 73 18.14 -15.12 -0.05
N PHE A 74 17.35 -15.93 0.66
CA PHE A 74 17.77 -17.26 1.08
C PHE A 74 18.04 -18.17 -0.14
N ILE A 75 17.11 -18.20 -1.10
CA ILE A 75 17.24 -19.03 -2.32
C ILE A 75 18.44 -18.61 -3.17
N LEU A 76 18.68 -17.30 -3.32
CA LEU A 76 19.76 -16.79 -4.16
C LEU A 76 21.14 -16.84 -3.48
N GLY A 77 21.18 -17.04 -2.16
CA GLY A 77 22.41 -17.18 -1.38
C GLY A 77 23.06 -15.85 -0.96
N SER A 78 23.68 -15.85 0.22
CA SER A 78 24.23 -14.65 0.89
C SER A 78 25.23 -13.88 0.01
N LYS A 79 26.19 -14.59 -0.61
CA LYS A 79 27.23 -13.97 -1.45
C LYS A 79 26.64 -13.21 -2.65
N PHE A 80 25.62 -13.76 -3.30
CA PHE A 80 24.97 -13.08 -4.42
C PHE A 80 24.19 -11.85 -3.93
N ILE A 81 23.49 -11.98 -2.81
CA ILE A 81 22.69 -10.90 -2.23
C ILE A 81 23.55 -9.73 -1.75
N GLU A 82 24.73 -9.98 -1.19
CA GLU A 82 25.62 -8.89 -0.76
C GLU A 82 25.91 -7.86 -1.86
N SER A 83 26.12 -8.32 -3.09
CA SER A 83 26.36 -7.43 -4.24
C SER A 83 25.07 -7.01 -4.98
N ASN A 84 23.98 -7.77 -4.86
CA ASN A 84 22.79 -7.62 -5.71
C ASN A 84 21.48 -7.33 -4.96
N ILE A 85 21.53 -7.06 -3.65
CA ILE A 85 20.33 -6.88 -2.81
C ILE A 85 19.34 -5.88 -3.40
N LEU A 86 19.82 -4.77 -3.96
CA LEU A 86 18.98 -3.72 -4.54
C LEU A 86 18.25 -4.18 -5.80
N ILE A 87 18.97 -4.78 -6.75
CA ILE A 87 18.36 -5.20 -8.02
C ILE A 87 17.37 -6.33 -7.79
N VAL A 88 17.72 -7.30 -6.92
CA VAL A 88 16.81 -8.38 -6.52
C VAL A 88 15.54 -7.82 -5.87
N SER A 89 15.67 -6.89 -4.93
CA SER A 89 14.52 -6.24 -4.29
C SER A 89 13.61 -5.53 -5.29
N LYS A 90 14.19 -4.83 -6.27
CA LYS A 90 13.42 -4.12 -7.28
C LYS A 90 12.70 -5.08 -8.23
N ILE A 91 13.35 -6.18 -8.64
CA ILE A 91 12.72 -7.23 -9.43
C ILE A 91 11.51 -7.80 -8.69
N ILE A 92 11.65 -8.11 -7.39
CA ILE A 92 10.54 -8.59 -6.56
C ILE A 92 9.37 -7.60 -6.56
N VAL A 93 9.63 -6.30 -6.38
CA VAL A 93 8.54 -5.30 -6.40
C VAL A 93 7.90 -5.15 -7.78
N VAL A 94 8.68 -5.20 -8.86
CA VAL A 94 8.13 -5.20 -10.22
C VAL A 94 7.25 -6.43 -10.43
N SER A 95 7.69 -7.62 -9.99
CA SER A 95 6.87 -8.83 -10.03
C SER A 95 5.58 -8.67 -9.21
N CYS A 96 5.66 -8.07 -8.01
CA CYS A 96 4.47 -7.77 -7.21
C CYS A 96 3.52 -6.80 -7.93
N PHE A 97 4.03 -5.80 -8.64
CA PHE A 97 3.22 -4.90 -9.45
C PHE A 97 2.49 -5.66 -10.56
N ILE A 98 3.19 -6.49 -11.34
CA ILE A 98 2.55 -7.29 -12.41
C ILE A 98 1.50 -8.26 -11.86
N LEU A 99 1.78 -8.92 -10.74
CA LEU A 99 0.79 -9.76 -10.06
C LEU A 99 -0.39 -8.93 -9.56
N SER A 100 -0.18 -7.70 -9.10
CA SER A 100 -1.29 -6.83 -8.67
C SER A 100 -2.21 -6.49 -9.84
N VAL A 101 -1.66 -6.32 -11.05
CA VAL A 101 -2.44 -6.12 -12.29
C VAL A 101 -3.28 -7.36 -12.62
N LEU A 102 -2.69 -8.56 -12.50
CA LEU A 102 -3.41 -9.82 -12.68
C LEU A 102 -4.59 -9.92 -11.71
N PHE A 103 -4.35 -9.73 -10.41
CA PHE A 103 -5.41 -9.84 -9.40
C PHE A 103 -6.43 -8.71 -9.48
N PHE A 104 -6.03 -7.49 -9.86
CA PHE A 104 -6.95 -6.40 -10.18
C PHE A 104 -7.93 -6.83 -11.27
N TYR A 105 -7.41 -7.35 -12.40
CA TYR A 105 -8.24 -7.84 -13.50
C TYR A 105 -9.19 -8.95 -13.04
N LEU A 106 -8.70 -9.93 -12.27
CA LEU A 106 -9.52 -11.06 -11.79
C LEU A 106 -10.63 -10.62 -10.82
N VAL A 107 -10.35 -9.66 -9.95
CA VAL A 107 -11.33 -9.06 -9.02
C VAL A 107 -12.37 -8.25 -9.80
N ALA A 108 -11.93 -7.34 -10.68
CA ALA A 108 -12.80 -6.43 -11.41
C ALA A 108 -13.67 -7.14 -12.45
N LYS A 109 -13.19 -8.22 -13.07
CA LYS A 109 -13.93 -9.01 -14.07
C LYS A 109 -15.24 -9.61 -13.55
N LYS A 110 -15.38 -9.76 -12.22
CA LYS A 110 -16.63 -10.27 -11.61
C LYS A 110 -17.77 -9.26 -11.68
N ASP A 111 -17.45 -7.96 -11.71
CA ASP A 111 -18.42 -6.89 -11.54
C ASP A 111 -18.52 -5.95 -12.75
N LEU A 112 -17.52 -5.93 -13.65
CA LEU A 112 -17.47 -5.05 -14.81
C LEU A 112 -17.72 -5.82 -16.12
N ASP A 113 -18.37 -5.16 -17.09
CA ASP A 113 -18.43 -5.65 -18.46
C ASP A 113 -17.06 -5.55 -19.16
N ARG A 114 -16.91 -6.23 -20.30
CA ARG A 114 -15.65 -6.38 -21.01
C ARG A 114 -14.96 -5.05 -21.35
N LEU A 115 -15.72 -4.05 -21.83
CA LEU A 115 -15.14 -2.75 -22.20
C LEU A 115 -14.71 -1.97 -20.97
N THR A 116 -15.58 -1.88 -19.96
CA THR A 116 -15.28 -1.18 -18.70
C THR A 116 -14.09 -1.82 -17.98
N LEU A 117 -13.99 -3.16 -18.00
CA LEU A 117 -12.86 -3.90 -17.44
C LEU A 117 -11.53 -3.56 -18.14
N LEU A 118 -11.52 -3.51 -19.48
CA LEU A 118 -10.34 -3.13 -20.25
C LEU A 118 -9.90 -1.71 -19.89
N LEU A 119 -10.83 -0.75 -19.91
CA LEU A 119 -10.54 0.65 -19.59
C LEU A 119 -10.08 0.83 -18.13
N ALA A 120 -10.72 0.15 -17.17
CA ALA A 120 -10.32 0.16 -15.77
C ALA A 120 -8.91 -0.43 -15.57
N SER A 121 -8.56 -1.48 -16.32
CA SER A 121 -7.24 -2.09 -16.26
C SER A 121 -6.16 -1.18 -16.86
N ILE A 122 -6.45 -0.51 -17.98
CA ILE A 122 -5.55 0.51 -18.55
C ILE A 122 -5.40 1.68 -17.56
N PHE A 123 -6.48 2.09 -16.89
CA PHE A 123 -6.40 3.13 -15.86
C PHE A 123 -5.48 2.69 -14.71
N PHE A 124 -5.62 1.46 -14.22
CA PHE A 124 -4.79 0.92 -13.15
C PHE A 124 -3.29 0.92 -13.52
N ILE A 125 -2.92 0.42 -14.71
CA ILE A 125 -1.51 0.28 -15.11
C ILE A 125 -0.84 1.61 -15.50
N THR A 126 -1.63 2.61 -15.91
CA THR A 126 -1.13 3.93 -16.28
C THR A 126 -1.11 4.91 -15.10
N HIS A 127 -1.78 4.58 -14.00
CA HIS A 127 -1.89 5.47 -12.84
C HIS A 127 -0.50 5.86 -12.31
N PRO A 128 -0.16 7.16 -12.23
CA PRO A 128 1.20 7.63 -11.96
C PRO A 128 1.78 7.13 -10.64
N GLU A 129 1.00 7.16 -9.55
CA GLU A 129 1.49 6.66 -8.27
C GLU A 129 1.77 5.15 -8.30
N LEU A 130 0.83 4.32 -8.79
CA LEU A 130 1.05 2.87 -8.92
C LEU A 130 2.29 2.57 -9.78
N LEU A 131 2.45 3.28 -10.90
CA LEU A 131 3.60 3.13 -11.78
C LEU A 131 4.90 3.62 -11.11
N SER A 132 4.88 4.72 -10.36
CA SER A 132 6.04 5.23 -9.62
C SER A 132 6.48 4.28 -8.50
N PHE A 133 5.53 3.63 -7.84
CA PHE A 133 5.79 2.65 -6.79
C PHE A 133 6.14 1.25 -7.34
N SER A 134 5.94 0.98 -8.64
CA SER A 134 6.27 -0.30 -9.27
C SER A 134 7.77 -0.66 -9.22
N SER A 135 8.66 0.32 -9.05
CA SER A 135 10.13 0.12 -8.97
C SER A 135 10.76 0.62 -7.66
N LYS A 136 9.94 1.10 -6.71
CA LYS A 136 10.38 1.52 -5.37
C LYS A 136 10.23 0.36 -4.41
N VAL A 137 11.31 -0.01 -3.71
CA VAL A 137 11.32 -1.10 -2.71
C VAL A 137 10.53 -0.68 -1.47
N MET A 138 9.20 -0.63 -1.58
CA MET A 138 8.30 -0.14 -0.55
C MET A 138 7.07 -1.04 -0.43
N THR A 139 6.34 -0.89 0.68
CA THR A 139 5.23 -1.78 1.00
C THR A 139 3.94 -1.45 0.26
N GLU A 140 3.79 -0.32 -0.45
CA GLU A 140 2.55 0.06 -1.13
C GLU A 140 2.18 -0.93 -2.25
N THR A 141 3.11 -1.23 -3.16
CA THR A 141 2.89 -2.16 -4.26
C THR A 141 2.58 -3.57 -3.76
N VAL A 142 3.32 -4.01 -2.73
CA VAL A 142 3.14 -5.31 -2.10
C VAL A 142 1.79 -5.37 -1.37
N TYR A 143 1.42 -4.31 -0.65
CA TYR A 143 0.11 -4.21 0.00
C TYR A 143 -1.02 -4.29 -1.03
N ASN A 144 -0.92 -3.56 -2.14
CA ASN A 144 -1.94 -3.58 -3.19
C ASN A 144 -2.12 -4.98 -3.80
N LEU A 145 -1.02 -5.71 -4.03
CA LEU A 145 -1.08 -7.11 -4.44
C LEU A 145 -1.89 -7.96 -3.44
N PHE A 146 -1.52 -7.92 -2.16
CA PHE A 146 -2.14 -8.79 -1.16
C PHE A 146 -3.56 -8.36 -0.78
N LEU A 147 -3.88 -7.07 -0.85
CA LEU A 147 -5.25 -6.56 -0.81
C LEU A 147 -6.09 -7.19 -1.92
N LEU A 148 -5.58 -7.20 -3.16
CA LEU A 148 -6.30 -7.74 -4.32
C LEU A 148 -6.41 -9.27 -4.28
N ILE A 149 -5.38 -9.98 -3.81
CA ILE A 149 -5.46 -11.43 -3.54
C ILE A 149 -6.53 -11.72 -2.48
N THR A 150 -6.54 -10.95 -1.39
CA THR A 150 -7.54 -11.07 -0.32
C THR A 150 -8.95 -10.87 -0.88
N LEU A 151 -9.16 -9.83 -1.70
CA LEU A 151 -10.44 -9.57 -2.35
C LEU A 151 -10.83 -10.65 -3.37
N TYR A 152 -9.85 -11.25 -4.05
CA TYR A 152 -10.08 -12.37 -4.96
C TYR A 152 -10.63 -13.59 -4.20
N PHE A 153 -9.98 -14.01 -3.11
CA PHE A 153 -10.49 -15.11 -2.28
C PHE A 153 -11.80 -14.76 -1.59
N TYR A 154 -11.98 -13.52 -1.16
CA TYR A 154 -13.28 -13.04 -0.66
C TYR A 154 -14.37 -13.23 -1.73
N ASN A 155 -14.12 -12.86 -2.98
CA ASN A 155 -15.09 -13.00 -4.08
C ASN A 155 -15.41 -14.46 -4.42
N LEU A 156 -14.46 -15.39 -4.23
CA LEU A 156 -14.72 -16.82 -4.37
C LEU A 156 -15.67 -17.34 -3.27
N ASN A 157 -15.47 -16.88 -2.03
CA ASN A 157 -16.31 -17.25 -0.89
C ASN A 157 -17.67 -16.52 -0.87
N TYR A 158 -17.75 -15.31 -1.43
CA TYR A 158 -18.98 -14.51 -1.41
C TYR A 158 -20.16 -15.20 -2.09
N ARG A 159 -19.91 -15.98 -3.16
CA ARG A 159 -20.96 -16.75 -3.85
C ARG A 159 -21.60 -17.78 -2.91
N GLU A 160 -20.78 -18.58 -2.25
CA GLU A 160 -21.25 -19.57 -1.26
C GLU A 160 -22.03 -18.90 -0.12
N ILE A 161 -21.49 -17.80 0.42
CA ILE A 161 -22.12 -17.05 1.52
C ILE A 161 -23.49 -16.48 1.08
N SER A 162 -23.57 -15.96 -0.15
CA SER A 162 -24.83 -15.44 -0.68
C SER A 162 -25.86 -16.52 -0.95
N GLU A 163 -25.45 -17.69 -1.44
CA GLU A 163 -26.33 -18.84 -1.68
C GLU A 163 -26.89 -19.41 -0.37
N GLU A 164 -26.06 -19.57 0.67
CA GLU A 164 -26.52 -19.98 2.01
C GLU A 164 -27.56 -19.00 2.60
N SER A 165 -27.32 -17.70 2.45
CA SER A 165 -28.25 -16.67 2.96
C SER A 165 -29.60 -16.68 2.23
N ASN A 166 -29.59 -16.89 0.90
CA ASN A 166 -30.81 -16.97 0.11
C ASN A 166 -31.63 -18.23 0.43
N ILE A 167 -30.97 -19.38 0.65
CA ILE A 167 -31.65 -20.62 1.07
C ILE A 167 -32.30 -20.45 2.44
N LYS A 168 -31.61 -19.83 3.40
CA LYS A 168 -32.16 -19.56 4.74
C LYS A 168 -33.34 -18.60 4.69
N TYR A 169 -33.27 -17.56 3.86
CA TYR A 169 -34.39 -16.64 3.63
C TYR A 169 -35.60 -17.38 3.02
N LEU A 170 -35.38 -18.22 2.01
CA LEU A 170 -36.44 -19.04 1.40
C LEU A 170 -37.09 -19.99 2.42
N ASN A 171 -36.29 -20.64 3.27
CA ASN A 171 -36.80 -21.54 4.32
C ASN A 171 -37.57 -20.79 5.42
N ASN A 172 -37.12 -19.60 5.83
CA ASN A 172 -37.85 -18.76 6.77
C ASN A 172 -39.11 -18.14 6.16
N SER A 173 -39.13 -17.92 4.84
CA SER A 173 -40.35 -17.48 4.15
C SER A 173 -41.39 -18.61 4.08
N LYS A 174 -40.98 -19.88 3.95
CA LYS A 174 -41.89 -21.04 4.01
C LYS A 174 -42.60 -21.20 5.35
N SER A 175 -41.98 -20.81 6.47
CA SER A 175 -42.62 -20.94 7.79
C SER A 175 -43.73 -19.90 8.05
N ASN A 176 -43.91 -18.94 7.14
CA ASN A 176 -44.85 -17.82 7.28
C ASN A 176 -46.04 -17.84 6.30
N TYR A 177 -46.20 -18.88 5.49
CA TYR A 177 -47.35 -19.04 4.58
C TYR A 177 -48.21 -20.25 4.98
N SER A 178 -49.53 -20.06 4.99
CA SER A 178 -50.51 -21.13 5.20
C SER A 178 -50.59 -22.08 4.00
N GLU A 179 -50.98 -23.33 4.26
CA GLU A 179 -50.90 -24.52 3.38
C GLU A 179 -51.55 -24.40 1.98
N ASN A 180 -52.23 -23.30 1.64
CA ASN A 180 -52.97 -23.17 0.38
C ASN A 180 -52.23 -22.43 -0.76
N GLU A 181 -51.08 -21.78 -0.52
CA GLU A 181 -50.28 -21.14 -1.60
C GLU A 181 -49.09 -22.00 -2.09
N SER A 182 -48.88 -23.18 -1.51
CA SER A 182 -47.72 -24.06 -1.72
C SER A 182 -47.65 -24.70 -3.12
N SER A 183 -48.75 -24.71 -3.87
CA SER A 183 -48.89 -25.51 -5.10
C SER A 183 -48.22 -24.89 -6.33
N ARG A 184 -48.00 -23.57 -6.37
CA ARG A 184 -47.34 -22.89 -7.53
C ARG A 184 -45.82 -22.80 -7.41
N LEU A 185 -45.26 -23.08 -6.24
CA LEU A 185 -43.83 -22.98 -5.96
C LEU A 185 -43.06 -24.30 -6.19
N ASN A 186 -43.77 -25.43 -6.35
CA ASN A 186 -43.20 -26.78 -6.35
C ASN A 186 -42.33 -27.15 -7.57
N LEU A 187 -42.46 -26.48 -8.72
CA LEU A 187 -41.72 -26.89 -9.93
C LEU A 187 -40.21 -26.53 -9.90
N ASN A 188 -39.81 -25.51 -9.11
CA ASN A 188 -38.40 -25.20 -8.88
C ASN A 188 -37.80 -25.96 -7.68
N PHE A 189 -38.63 -26.67 -6.89
CA PHE A 189 -38.19 -27.35 -5.67
C PHE A 189 -37.61 -28.74 -5.92
N GLU A 190 -38.03 -29.48 -6.95
CA GLU A 190 -37.50 -30.83 -7.20
C GLU A 190 -36.01 -30.84 -7.56
N ILE A 191 -35.52 -29.82 -8.28
CA ILE A 191 -34.10 -29.70 -8.65
C ILE A 191 -33.22 -29.41 -7.41
N LEU A 192 -33.77 -28.73 -6.39
CA LEU A 192 -33.05 -28.45 -5.14
C LEU A 192 -33.19 -29.56 -4.10
N ARG A 193 -34.28 -30.35 -4.14
CA ARG A 193 -34.52 -31.48 -3.23
C ARG A 193 -33.53 -32.63 -3.47
N TYR A 194 -33.16 -32.88 -4.72
CA TYR A 194 -32.12 -33.85 -5.07
C TYR A 194 -30.73 -33.50 -4.51
N ALA A 195 -30.43 -32.22 -4.22
CA ALA A 195 -29.18 -31.84 -3.55
C ALA A 195 -29.24 -31.97 -2.02
N GLN A 196 -30.44 -32.15 -1.46
CA GLN A 196 -30.69 -32.22 -0.02
C GLN A 196 -30.91 -33.66 0.47
N ASP A 197 -31.54 -34.52 -0.34
CA ASP A 197 -31.84 -35.92 0.04
C ASP A 197 -30.59 -36.83 0.11
N ASP A 198 -29.49 -36.48 -0.57
CA ASP A 198 -28.20 -37.19 -0.39
C ASP A 198 -27.50 -36.87 0.95
N ASN A 199 -27.95 -35.85 1.69
CA ASN A 199 -27.36 -35.44 2.97
C ASN A 199 -28.11 -35.96 4.21
N ASP A 200 -29.34 -36.46 4.07
CA ASP A 200 -30.20 -36.78 5.24
C ASP A 200 -30.21 -38.27 5.64
N LYS A 201 -29.45 -39.15 4.98
CA LYS A 201 -29.33 -40.58 5.37
C LYS A 201 -28.31 -40.91 6.48
N HIS A 202 -27.62 -39.92 7.05
CA HIS A 202 -26.80 -40.10 8.24
C HIS A 202 -27.16 -39.07 9.31
N SER A 203 -28.30 -39.29 9.97
CA SER A 203 -28.81 -38.45 11.06
C SER A 203 -28.72 -39.16 12.40
N GLU A 204 -27.51 -39.23 12.98
CA GLU A 204 -27.39 -39.51 14.42
C GLU A 204 -26.02 -39.07 14.99
N ASP A 205 -25.64 -37.78 14.82
CA ASP A 205 -24.66 -37.12 15.73
C ASP A 205 -24.62 -35.58 15.59
N LYS A 206 -25.77 -34.90 15.75
CA LYS A 206 -25.95 -33.47 15.40
C LYS A 206 -25.51 -32.43 16.46
N ASN A 207 -24.69 -32.80 17.44
CA ASN A 207 -24.24 -31.88 18.51
C ASN A 207 -22.74 -31.51 18.49
N ASN A 208 -21.96 -31.98 17.53
CA ASN A 208 -20.54 -31.66 17.51
C ASN A 208 -20.30 -30.28 16.84
N LEU A 209 -20.06 -29.25 17.66
CA LEU A 209 -19.65 -27.90 17.23
C LEU A 209 -18.49 -27.98 16.20
N PHE A 210 -17.62 -28.97 16.36
CA PHE A 210 -16.49 -29.25 15.48
C PHE A 210 -16.90 -29.56 14.03
N GLU A 211 -17.91 -30.41 13.81
CA GLU A 211 -18.39 -30.75 12.46
C GLU A 211 -19.10 -29.57 11.79
N ARG A 212 -19.80 -28.72 12.57
CA ARG A 212 -20.36 -27.45 12.05
C ARG A 212 -19.26 -26.47 11.61
N ILE A 213 -18.16 -26.38 12.36
CA ILE A 213 -17.01 -25.53 12.02
C ILE A 213 -16.30 -26.06 10.76
N LYS A 214 -16.07 -27.38 10.69
CA LYS A 214 -15.37 -28.04 9.59
C LYS A 214 -16.07 -27.83 8.24
N LYS A 215 -17.41 -27.84 8.22
CA LYS A 215 -18.21 -27.53 7.02
C LYS A 215 -17.95 -26.13 6.45
N HIS A 216 -17.48 -25.20 7.28
CA HIS A 216 -17.20 -23.82 6.88
C HIS A 216 -15.72 -23.56 6.51
N LEU A 217 -14.81 -24.52 6.73
CA LEU A 217 -13.37 -24.39 6.51
C LEU A 217 -12.93 -24.96 5.16
N ASN A 218 -13.48 -24.46 4.06
CA ASN A 218 -12.95 -24.80 2.74
C ASN A 218 -11.60 -24.11 2.47
N LEU A 219 -10.84 -24.61 1.49
CA LEU A 219 -9.52 -24.07 1.15
C LEU A 219 -9.55 -22.58 0.82
N ASN A 220 -10.58 -22.11 0.09
CA ASN A 220 -10.71 -20.69 -0.27
C ASN A 220 -10.90 -19.79 0.96
N PHE A 221 -11.63 -20.26 1.97
CA PHE A 221 -11.86 -19.54 3.21
C PHE A 221 -10.61 -19.50 4.09
N ILE A 222 -9.85 -20.60 4.15
CA ILE A 222 -8.54 -20.64 4.82
C ILE A 222 -7.56 -19.67 4.13
N LEU A 223 -7.52 -19.67 2.80
CA LEU A 223 -6.69 -18.74 2.03
C LEU A 223 -7.14 -17.29 2.24
N LEU A 224 -8.44 -17.02 2.34
CA LEU A 224 -8.95 -15.69 2.69
C LEU A 224 -8.42 -15.23 4.05
N ILE A 225 -8.47 -16.07 5.10
CA ILE A 225 -7.92 -15.76 6.43
C ILE A 225 -6.41 -15.50 6.32
N PHE A 226 -5.66 -16.40 5.67
CA PHE A 226 -4.21 -16.30 5.52
C PHE A 226 -3.79 -14.99 4.84
N PHE A 227 -4.38 -14.68 3.67
CA PHE A 227 -4.03 -13.46 2.93
C PHE A 227 -4.51 -12.19 3.63
N SER A 228 -5.59 -12.25 4.41
CA SER A 228 -6.02 -11.12 5.25
C SER A 228 -4.98 -10.79 6.33
N ILE A 229 -4.49 -11.81 7.04
CA ILE A 229 -3.41 -11.66 8.03
C ILE A 229 -2.15 -11.13 7.34
N PHE A 230 -1.79 -11.71 6.20
CA PHE A 230 -0.58 -11.30 5.49
C PHE A 230 -0.65 -9.85 4.98
N THR A 231 -1.84 -9.39 4.54
CA THR A 231 -2.07 -7.98 4.17
C THR A 231 -1.79 -7.04 5.34
N PHE A 232 -2.25 -7.39 6.55
CA PHE A 232 -1.92 -6.66 7.78
C PHE A 232 -0.42 -6.73 8.12
N LEU A 233 0.21 -7.89 7.96
CA LEU A 233 1.64 -8.06 8.20
C LEU A 233 2.51 -7.30 7.18
N ILE A 234 1.98 -6.87 6.03
CA ILE A 234 2.69 -5.97 5.12
C ILE A 234 2.60 -4.53 5.61
N ARG A 235 1.40 -4.08 6.03
CA ARG A 235 1.16 -2.74 6.58
C ARG A 235 0.02 -2.74 7.60
N PRO A 236 0.12 -1.96 8.70
CA PRO A 236 -0.91 -1.89 9.74
C PRO A 236 -2.30 -1.51 9.23
N ILE A 237 -2.38 -0.71 8.16
CA ILE A 237 -3.64 -0.30 7.55
C ILE A 237 -4.46 -1.47 6.97
N GLY A 238 -3.84 -2.64 6.78
CA GLY A 238 -4.51 -3.89 6.43
C GLY A 238 -5.53 -4.37 7.46
N ILE A 239 -5.52 -3.83 8.68
CA ILE A 239 -6.60 -4.08 9.65
C ILE A 239 -7.97 -3.69 9.11
N PHE A 240 -8.04 -2.69 8.23
CA PHE A 240 -9.32 -2.23 7.68
C PHE A 240 -9.92 -3.21 6.66
N ILE A 241 -9.11 -3.98 5.93
CA ILE A 241 -9.67 -5.03 5.07
C ILE A 241 -10.17 -6.21 5.91
N ILE A 242 -9.49 -6.54 7.00
CA ILE A 242 -9.96 -7.54 7.98
C ILE A 242 -11.32 -7.12 8.54
N LEU A 243 -11.44 -5.90 9.05
CA LEU A 243 -12.70 -5.38 9.58
C LEU A 243 -13.80 -5.31 8.52
N ALA A 244 -13.48 -4.88 7.29
CA ALA A 244 -14.46 -4.82 6.20
C ALA A 244 -15.00 -6.19 5.81
N ILE A 245 -14.15 -7.23 5.75
CA ILE A 245 -14.59 -8.61 5.48
C ILE A 245 -15.42 -9.13 6.65
N PHE A 246 -14.98 -8.91 7.89
CA PHE A 246 -15.73 -9.32 9.07
C PHE A 246 -17.14 -8.73 9.06
N ILE A 247 -17.28 -7.42 8.87
CA ILE A 247 -18.57 -6.72 8.83
C ILE A 247 -19.42 -7.23 7.66
N GLN A 248 -18.83 -7.43 6.48
CA GLN A 248 -19.55 -7.96 5.32
C GLN A 248 -20.11 -9.37 5.55
N ILE A 249 -19.31 -10.29 6.12
CA ILE A 249 -19.76 -11.66 6.42
C ILE A 249 -20.84 -11.61 7.51
N PHE A 250 -20.66 -10.75 8.51
CA PHE A 250 -21.65 -10.55 9.57
C PHE A 250 -23.00 -10.08 9.01
N LEU A 251 -22.99 -9.10 8.10
CA LEU A 251 -24.18 -8.57 7.43
C LEU A 251 -24.84 -9.59 6.48
N SER A 252 -24.10 -10.59 6.00
CA SER A 252 -24.65 -11.69 5.20
C SER A 252 -25.28 -12.84 6.01
N GLU A 253 -25.54 -12.62 7.31
CA GLU A 253 -26.13 -13.56 8.27
C GLU A 253 -25.32 -14.84 8.59
N ASN A 254 -24.10 -15.00 8.08
CA ASN A 254 -23.24 -16.13 8.44
C ASN A 254 -22.38 -15.80 9.67
N LYS A 255 -23.03 -15.79 10.85
CA LYS A 255 -22.40 -15.45 12.14
C LYS A 255 -21.24 -16.38 12.52
N ILE A 256 -21.32 -17.68 12.17
CA ILE A 256 -20.27 -18.66 12.48
C ILE A 256 -19.02 -18.38 11.65
N ARG A 257 -19.13 -18.26 10.32
CA ARG A 257 -17.98 -17.89 9.46
C ARG A 257 -17.41 -16.53 9.87
N SER A 258 -18.25 -15.57 10.21
CA SER A 258 -17.82 -14.25 10.70
C SER A 258 -16.99 -14.36 11.98
N GLY A 259 -17.45 -15.14 12.97
CA GLY A 259 -16.74 -15.38 14.23
C GLY A 259 -15.40 -16.09 14.02
N ILE A 260 -15.38 -17.17 13.21
CA ILE A 260 -14.15 -17.88 12.86
C ILE A 260 -13.16 -16.92 12.20
N TYR A 261 -13.59 -16.20 11.16
CA TYR A 261 -12.74 -15.25 10.45
C TYR A 261 -12.16 -14.19 11.41
N PHE A 262 -12.99 -13.62 12.28
CA PHE A 262 -12.56 -12.60 13.24
C PHE A 262 -11.52 -13.11 14.22
N VAL A 263 -11.76 -14.27 14.85
CA VAL A 263 -10.83 -14.84 15.84
C VAL A 263 -9.48 -15.18 15.19
N PHE A 264 -9.50 -15.90 14.07
CA PHE A 264 -8.26 -16.33 13.42
C PHE A 264 -7.45 -15.19 12.81
N THR A 265 -8.08 -14.08 12.41
CA THR A 265 -7.37 -12.89 11.91
C THR A 265 -6.92 -11.94 13.02
N LEU A 266 -7.71 -11.76 14.08
CA LEU A 266 -7.42 -10.80 15.15
C LEU A 266 -6.31 -11.29 16.10
N VAL A 267 -6.22 -12.59 16.37
CA VAL A 267 -5.17 -13.13 17.26
C VAL A 267 -3.76 -12.77 16.77
N PRO A 268 -3.37 -13.02 15.50
CA PRO A 268 -2.07 -12.58 14.97
C PRO A 268 -1.86 -11.06 15.02
N VAL A 269 -2.91 -10.27 14.77
CA VAL A 269 -2.87 -8.80 14.85
C VAL A 269 -2.51 -8.35 16.26
N ILE A 270 -3.17 -8.92 17.27
CA ILE A 270 -2.93 -8.61 18.68
C ILE A 270 -1.51 -9.02 19.08
N LEU A 271 -1.12 -10.26 18.78
CA LEU A 271 0.20 -10.79 19.14
C LEU A 271 1.35 -9.95 18.55
N TRP A 272 1.22 -9.52 17.29
CA TRP A 272 2.25 -8.69 16.64
C TRP A 272 2.43 -7.34 17.33
N ASN A 273 1.33 -6.70 17.73
CA ASN A 273 1.37 -5.40 18.40
C ASN A 273 1.78 -5.50 19.87
N LEU A 274 1.36 -6.56 20.59
CA LEU A 274 1.75 -6.80 21.98
C LEU A 274 3.27 -6.91 22.15
N ARG A 275 3.96 -7.52 21.18
CA ARG A 275 5.42 -7.63 21.16
C ARG A 275 6.13 -6.29 21.35
N ALA A 276 5.65 -5.25 20.65
CA ALA A 276 6.25 -3.92 20.75
C ALA A 276 5.90 -3.22 22.07
N MET A 277 4.67 -3.41 22.55
CA MET A 277 4.20 -2.85 23.82
C MET A 277 4.99 -3.39 25.01
N ILE A 278 5.19 -4.73 25.09
CA ILE A 278 5.96 -5.38 26.16
C ILE A 278 7.42 -4.88 26.20
N SER A 279 7.97 -4.52 25.05
CA SER A 279 9.37 -4.08 24.94
C SER A 279 9.58 -2.59 25.25
N ASN A 280 8.51 -1.82 25.53
CA ASN A 280 8.54 -0.36 25.72
C ASN A 280 9.32 0.38 24.61
N LYS A 281 9.23 -0.10 23.36
CA LYS A 281 9.88 0.50 22.19
C LYS A 281 8.86 1.17 21.27
N VAL A 282 9.34 2.16 20.51
CA VAL A 282 8.51 2.89 19.55
C VAL A 282 8.03 1.97 18.43
N SER A 283 6.73 1.95 18.20
CA SER A 283 6.01 1.23 17.15
C SER A 283 4.97 2.13 16.48
N TYR A 284 4.42 1.70 15.33
CA TYR A 284 3.35 2.45 14.67
C TYR A 284 2.11 2.67 15.56
N VAL A 285 1.78 1.70 16.44
CA VAL A 285 0.66 1.87 17.39
C VAL A 285 1.00 2.95 18.43
N SER A 286 2.22 2.97 18.95
CA SER A 286 2.61 4.05 19.88
C SER A 286 2.64 5.42 19.20
N GLU A 287 3.07 5.49 17.93
CA GLU A 287 3.09 6.74 17.15
C GLU A 287 1.70 7.30 16.91
N PHE A 288 0.70 6.44 16.71
CA PHE A 288 -0.69 6.83 16.54
C PHE A 288 -1.20 7.69 17.71
N PHE A 289 -0.80 7.36 18.93
CA PHE A 289 -1.23 8.05 20.15
C PHE A 289 -0.32 9.22 20.57
N LYS A 290 0.75 9.54 19.83
CA LYS A 290 1.66 10.64 20.17
C LYS A 290 1.17 11.98 19.63
N VAL A 291 1.34 13.07 20.38
CA VAL A 291 1.01 14.43 19.93
C VAL A 291 1.92 14.82 18.76
N ASN A 292 3.24 14.73 18.98
CA ASN A 292 4.27 15.11 18.03
C ASN A 292 5.29 13.98 17.86
N LEU A 293 5.59 13.60 16.61
CA LEU A 293 6.60 12.56 16.32
C LEU A 293 8.03 13.09 16.33
N SER A 294 8.19 14.41 16.32
CA SER A 294 9.50 15.08 16.42
C SER A 294 9.90 15.32 17.86
N ASP A 295 8.93 15.43 18.77
CA ASP A 295 9.17 15.61 20.20
C ASP A 295 8.26 14.68 21.03
N TYR A 296 8.87 13.62 21.58
CA TYR A 296 8.17 12.62 22.37
C TYR A 296 7.83 13.10 23.79
N SER A 297 8.39 14.24 24.23
CA SER A 297 8.17 14.82 25.56
C SER A 297 6.77 15.43 25.70
N GLU A 298 6.14 15.84 24.60
CA GLU A 298 4.76 16.36 24.56
C GLU A 298 3.69 15.32 24.96
N GLY A 299 4.07 14.06 25.17
CA GLY A 299 3.19 13.03 25.69
C GLY A 299 2.21 12.46 24.67
N ASN A 300 1.14 11.85 25.17
CA ASN A 300 0.09 11.25 24.35
C ASN A 300 -1.03 12.25 24.07
N ILE A 301 -1.72 12.03 22.95
CA ILE A 301 -2.83 12.87 22.50
C ILE A 301 -4.07 12.68 23.38
N ASP A 302 -4.72 13.78 23.75
CA ASP A 302 -6.04 13.78 24.40
C ASP A 302 -7.17 13.73 23.35
N PHE A 303 -8.41 13.57 23.81
CA PHE A 303 -9.58 13.46 22.93
C PHE A 303 -9.81 14.71 22.06
N ILE A 304 -9.52 15.91 22.59
CA ILE A 304 -9.76 17.18 21.89
C ILE A 304 -8.75 17.33 20.75
N LYS A 305 -7.46 17.18 21.05
CA LYS A 305 -6.39 17.19 20.04
C LYS A 305 -6.57 16.11 19.00
N PHE A 306 -7.13 14.96 19.39
CA PHE A 306 -7.44 13.88 18.46
C PHE A 306 -8.50 14.30 17.44
N PHE A 307 -9.55 14.99 17.88
CA PHE A 307 -10.55 15.58 17.00
C PHE A 307 -9.97 16.69 16.11
N GLU A 308 -9.11 17.56 16.66
CA GLU A 308 -8.40 18.59 15.89
C GLU A 308 -7.53 17.99 14.78
N ARG A 309 -6.80 16.91 15.08
CA ARG A 309 -6.05 16.14 14.09
C ARG A 309 -6.96 15.59 13.00
N ALA A 310 -8.06 14.94 13.38
CA ALA A 310 -9.02 14.39 12.43
C ALA A 310 -9.57 15.46 11.49
N LYS A 311 -9.91 16.64 12.03
CA LYS A 311 -10.37 17.80 11.27
C LYS A 311 -9.28 18.35 10.34
N SER A 312 -8.05 18.53 10.84
CA SER A 312 -6.91 19.02 10.05
C SER A 312 -6.58 18.09 8.88
N ASN A 313 -6.66 16.78 9.11
CA ASN A 313 -6.41 15.75 8.11
C ASN A 313 -7.55 15.59 7.10
N PHE A 314 -8.78 15.99 7.45
CA PHE A 314 -9.95 15.80 6.59
C PHE A 314 -9.78 16.47 5.24
N ASP A 315 -9.51 17.78 5.24
CA ASP A 315 -9.37 18.55 4.00
C ASP A 315 -8.23 18.03 3.13
N TYR A 316 -7.12 17.61 3.75
CA TYR A 316 -5.96 17.08 3.05
C TYR A 316 -6.29 15.76 2.36
N TYR A 317 -6.78 14.77 3.12
CA TYR A 317 -7.01 13.43 2.57
C TYR A 317 -8.25 13.34 1.69
N PHE A 318 -9.29 14.14 1.95
CA PHE A 318 -10.42 14.26 1.04
C PHE A 318 -9.94 14.67 -0.35
N LYS A 319 -9.14 15.74 -0.43
CA LYS A 319 -8.54 16.18 -1.70
C LYS A 319 -7.59 15.12 -2.26
N ALA A 320 -6.66 14.60 -1.46
CA ALA A 320 -5.62 13.68 -1.92
C ALA A 320 -6.19 12.35 -2.47
N VAL A 321 -7.28 11.83 -1.88
CA VAL A 321 -7.95 10.59 -2.32
C VAL A 321 -8.62 10.77 -3.69
N PHE A 322 -9.41 11.83 -3.89
CA PHE A 322 -10.08 12.06 -5.17
C PHE A 322 -9.14 12.65 -6.24
N SER A 323 -8.07 13.32 -5.83
CA SER A 323 -6.97 13.68 -6.73
C SER A 323 -6.31 12.44 -7.35
N GLN A 324 -6.36 11.26 -6.71
CA GLN A 324 -5.84 10.03 -7.32
C GLN A 324 -6.52 9.71 -8.66
N LEU A 325 -7.83 9.91 -8.75
CA LEU A 325 -8.58 9.65 -9.98
C LEU A 325 -8.37 10.72 -11.05
N THR A 326 -7.96 11.93 -10.67
CA THR A 326 -7.77 13.07 -11.58
C THR A 326 -6.30 13.41 -11.82
N ASN A 327 -5.38 12.52 -11.43
CA ASN A 327 -3.95 12.71 -11.57
C ASN A 327 -3.56 13.02 -13.03
N GLY A 328 -2.58 13.90 -13.22
CA GLY A 328 -2.12 14.36 -14.52
C GLY A 328 -3.05 15.34 -15.26
N LEU A 329 -4.37 15.35 -15.00
CA LEU A 329 -5.28 16.36 -15.57
C LEU A 329 -4.88 17.77 -15.16
N LYS A 330 -4.49 17.96 -13.89
CA LYS A 330 -4.01 19.25 -13.38
C LYS A 330 -2.78 19.74 -14.15
N ASP A 331 -1.87 18.83 -14.49
CA ASP A 331 -0.63 19.17 -15.20
C ASP A 331 -0.90 19.47 -16.68
N ILE A 332 -1.79 18.73 -17.33
CA ILE A 332 -2.27 19.03 -18.70
C ILE A 332 -2.89 20.43 -18.75
N LEU A 333 -3.82 20.71 -17.82
CA LEU A 333 -4.53 21.99 -17.79
C LEU A 333 -3.60 23.17 -17.51
N LYS A 334 -2.52 22.97 -16.74
CA LYS A 334 -1.49 23.99 -16.48
C LYS A 334 -0.50 24.17 -17.64
N GLY A 335 -0.14 23.09 -18.33
CA GLY A 335 1.00 23.06 -19.25
C GLY A 335 0.72 23.52 -20.67
N ASN A 336 -0.51 23.39 -21.19
CA ASN A 336 -0.75 23.52 -22.63
C ASN A 336 -2.04 24.28 -23.05
N ILE A 337 -2.82 24.84 -22.12
CA ILE A 337 -4.20 25.30 -22.42
C ILE A 337 -4.42 26.79 -22.12
N SER A 338 -3.35 27.59 -21.91
CA SER A 338 -3.49 29.02 -21.58
C SER A 338 -4.23 29.86 -22.63
N ASN A 339 -4.35 29.40 -23.89
CA ASN A 339 -4.89 30.22 -24.99
C ASN A 339 -6.26 29.75 -25.54
N PHE A 340 -6.83 28.63 -25.08
CA PHE A 340 -8.07 28.07 -25.68
C PHE A 340 -9.31 28.13 -24.76
N PHE A 341 -9.12 28.29 -23.45
CA PHE A 341 -10.23 28.38 -22.47
C PHE A 341 -10.11 29.63 -21.59
N GLU A 342 -10.10 30.83 -22.19
CA GLU A 342 -10.16 32.08 -21.41
C GLU A 342 -11.50 32.23 -20.64
N ILE A 343 -12.55 31.54 -21.08
CA ILE A 343 -13.90 31.61 -20.50
C ILE A 343 -14.05 30.78 -19.21
N LEU A 344 -13.27 29.72 -19.02
CA LEU A 344 -13.30 28.84 -17.84
C LEU A 344 -11.91 28.79 -17.20
N LYS A 345 -11.76 29.24 -15.95
CA LYS A 345 -10.45 29.21 -15.29
C LYS A 345 -10.01 27.75 -15.16
N ILE A 346 -8.72 27.47 -15.39
CA ILE A 346 -8.10 26.14 -15.25
C ILE A 346 -8.45 25.45 -13.91
N LYS A 347 -8.56 26.24 -12.84
CA LYS A 347 -8.96 25.75 -11.51
C LYS A 347 -10.38 25.18 -11.50
N ASP A 348 -11.29 25.77 -12.28
CA ASP A 348 -12.70 25.37 -12.35
C ASP A 348 -12.84 24.04 -13.08
N LEU A 349 -12.13 23.83 -14.19
CA LEU A 349 -12.12 22.56 -14.94
C LEU A 349 -11.58 21.40 -14.10
N TYR A 350 -10.47 21.62 -13.38
CA TYR A 350 -9.92 20.60 -12.50
C TYR A 350 -10.87 20.28 -11.33
N PHE A 351 -11.52 21.31 -10.77
CA PHE A 351 -12.53 21.13 -9.74
C PHE A 351 -13.75 20.33 -10.23
N ILE A 352 -14.23 20.61 -11.45
CA ILE A 352 -15.31 19.85 -12.09
C ILE A 352 -14.91 18.38 -12.26
N ALA A 353 -13.67 18.09 -12.67
CA ALA A 353 -13.19 16.72 -12.81
C ALA A 353 -13.16 15.97 -11.46
N ILE A 354 -12.77 16.65 -10.38
CA ILE A 354 -12.84 16.10 -9.01
C ILE A 354 -14.30 15.82 -8.64
N LEU A 355 -15.20 16.78 -8.83
CA LEU A 355 -16.62 16.61 -8.50
C LEU A 355 -17.24 15.43 -9.29
N LEU A 356 -16.93 15.33 -10.58
CA LEU A 356 -17.37 14.21 -11.42
C LEU A 356 -16.83 12.88 -10.91
N SER A 357 -15.56 12.82 -10.49
CA SER A 357 -14.97 11.61 -9.91
C SER A 357 -15.67 11.19 -8.61
N ILE A 358 -16.06 12.15 -7.76
CA ILE A 358 -16.81 11.91 -6.53
C ILE A 358 -18.19 11.32 -6.86
N ILE A 359 -18.92 11.95 -7.80
CA ILE A 359 -20.24 11.47 -8.24
C ILE A 359 -20.14 10.03 -8.76
N LEU A 360 -19.15 9.72 -9.59
CA LEU A 360 -18.96 8.38 -10.13
C LEU A 360 -18.59 7.37 -9.03
N VAL A 361 -17.75 7.73 -8.06
CA VAL A 361 -17.48 6.85 -6.91
C VAL A 361 -18.75 6.60 -6.08
N ILE A 362 -19.58 7.62 -5.85
CA ILE A 362 -20.88 7.48 -5.15
C ILE A 362 -21.81 6.55 -5.93
N LEU A 363 -21.91 6.71 -7.25
CA LEU A 363 -22.68 5.79 -8.10
C LEU A 363 -22.16 4.35 -8.01
N GLY A 364 -20.85 4.17 -7.93
CA GLY A 364 -20.22 2.86 -7.69
C GLY A 364 -20.57 2.26 -6.33
N ILE A 365 -20.61 3.09 -5.28
CA ILE A 365 -21.09 2.67 -3.96
C ILE A 365 -22.55 2.22 -4.07
N ILE A 366 -23.43 3.02 -4.68
CA ILE A 366 -24.85 2.67 -4.88
C ILE A 366 -25.00 1.35 -5.65
N TYR A 367 -24.19 1.14 -6.70
CA TYR A 367 -24.16 -0.10 -7.47
C TYR A 367 -23.90 -1.33 -6.57
N PHE A 368 -22.90 -1.24 -5.70
CA PHE A 368 -22.55 -2.34 -4.80
C PHE A 368 -23.51 -2.51 -3.62
N LEU A 369 -24.09 -1.42 -3.11
CA LEU A 369 -25.17 -1.46 -2.12
C LEU A 369 -26.36 -2.27 -2.65
N LYS A 370 -26.77 -2.04 -3.91
CA LYS A 370 -27.85 -2.79 -4.57
C LYS A 370 -27.54 -4.29 -4.73
N LYS A 371 -26.26 -4.63 -4.88
CA LYS A 371 -25.77 -6.02 -4.95
C LYS A 371 -25.55 -6.68 -3.58
N LYS A 372 -25.84 -5.98 -2.47
CA LYS A 372 -25.53 -6.39 -1.09
C LYS A 372 -24.04 -6.71 -0.83
N LYS A 373 -23.15 -6.14 -1.65
CA LYS A 373 -21.70 -6.36 -1.62
C LYS A 373 -21.00 -5.10 -1.08
N TYR A 374 -21.12 -4.89 0.22
CA TYR A 374 -20.69 -3.69 0.95
C TYR A 374 -19.18 -3.59 1.19
N ILE A 375 -18.41 -4.67 0.98
CA ILE A 375 -16.97 -4.73 1.32
C ILE A 375 -16.15 -3.54 0.82
N TYR A 376 -16.34 -3.10 -0.43
CA TYR A 376 -15.58 -2.00 -1.01
C TYR A 376 -15.89 -0.66 -0.33
N THR A 377 -17.17 -0.43 0.00
CA THR A 377 -17.65 0.76 0.70
C THR A 377 -17.17 0.77 2.14
N ILE A 378 -17.31 -0.35 2.86
CA ILE A 378 -16.86 -0.47 4.26
C ILE A 378 -15.35 -0.25 4.33
N TYR A 379 -14.57 -0.91 3.45
CA TYR A 379 -13.12 -0.72 3.40
C TYR A 379 -12.75 0.74 3.12
N LEU A 380 -13.38 1.40 2.15
CA LEU A 380 -13.11 2.81 1.83
C LEU A 380 -13.37 3.71 3.04
N ILE A 381 -14.49 3.54 3.74
CA ILE A 381 -14.85 4.33 4.93
C ILE A 381 -13.83 4.12 6.06
N LEU A 382 -13.54 2.86 6.39
CA LEU A 382 -12.59 2.53 7.46
C LEU A 382 -11.18 3.04 7.13
N TYR A 383 -10.75 2.89 5.88
CA TYR A 383 -9.47 3.41 5.40
C TYR A 383 -9.40 4.93 5.54
N PHE A 384 -10.47 5.63 5.14
CA PHE A 384 -10.56 7.08 5.25
C PHE A 384 -10.49 7.52 6.72
N ILE A 385 -11.27 6.90 7.62
CA ILE A 385 -11.21 7.15 9.08
C ILE A 385 -9.77 6.99 9.59
N GLY A 386 -9.08 5.91 9.21
CA GLY A 386 -7.69 5.68 9.62
C GLY A 386 -6.72 6.77 9.16
N LEU A 387 -6.87 7.29 7.94
CA LEU A 387 -6.06 8.40 7.45
C LEU A 387 -6.26 9.67 8.28
N HIS A 388 -7.50 9.95 8.70
CA HIS A 388 -7.82 11.18 9.45
C HIS A 388 -7.19 11.17 10.83
N MET A 389 -7.08 9.99 11.42
CA MET A 389 -6.52 9.81 12.75
C MET A 389 -4.97 9.79 12.76
N TRP A 390 -4.33 9.74 11.59
CA TRP A 390 -2.89 9.54 11.48
C TRP A 390 -2.09 10.81 11.85
N PRO A 391 -0.96 10.72 12.57
CA PRO A 391 -0.24 11.88 13.10
C PRO A 391 0.44 12.78 12.05
N TRP A 392 0.52 12.38 10.78
CA TRP A 392 1.16 13.17 9.73
C TRP A 392 0.49 12.97 8.37
N GLN A 393 0.62 13.97 7.51
CA GLN A 393 0.00 13.99 6.19
C GLN A 393 0.99 13.57 5.10
N SER A 394 0.53 12.73 4.17
CA SER A 394 1.28 12.42 2.95
C SER A 394 0.37 11.78 1.90
N GLU A 395 0.48 12.21 0.65
CA GLU A 395 -0.22 11.62 -0.49
C GLU A 395 0.14 10.14 -0.66
N ARG A 396 1.35 9.71 -0.28
CA ARG A 396 1.79 8.30 -0.28
C ARG A 396 0.81 7.39 0.45
N LEU A 397 0.13 7.88 1.49
CA LEU A 397 -0.80 7.09 2.28
C LEU A 397 -2.11 6.80 1.54
N THR A 398 -2.41 7.43 0.41
CA THR A 398 -3.60 7.12 -0.40
C THR A 398 -3.33 6.03 -1.45
N VAL A 399 -2.06 5.70 -1.72
CA VAL A 399 -1.68 4.75 -2.78
C VAL A 399 -2.32 3.36 -2.59
N CYS A 400 -2.51 2.95 -1.34
CA CYS A 400 -3.07 1.64 -0.99
C CYS A 400 -4.60 1.54 -1.13
N VAL A 401 -5.30 2.65 -1.42
CA VAL A 401 -6.75 2.66 -1.68
C VAL A 401 -7.09 2.79 -3.16
N ILE A 402 -6.11 3.14 -4.02
CA ILE A 402 -6.29 3.32 -5.46
C ILE A 402 -7.00 2.13 -6.14
N PRO A 403 -6.65 0.84 -5.87
CA PRO A 403 -7.35 -0.27 -6.53
C PRO A 403 -8.85 -0.26 -6.29
N ILE A 404 -9.27 0.07 -5.06
CA ILE A 404 -10.69 0.14 -4.68
C ILE A 404 -11.36 1.38 -5.28
N LEU A 405 -10.67 2.52 -5.31
CA LEU A 405 -11.17 3.73 -5.95
C LEU A 405 -11.45 3.51 -7.43
N ILE A 406 -10.54 2.84 -8.16
CA ILE A 406 -10.73 2.54 -9.59
C ILE A 406 -11.90 1.57 -9.79
N ILE A 407 -12.04 0.55 -8.94
CA ILE A 407 -13.19 -0.39 -8.99
C ILE A 407 -14.50 0.36 -8.77
N LEU A 408 -14.59 1.22 -7.74
CA LEU A 408 -15.79 2.00 -7.43
C LEU A 408 -16.10 2.99 -8.55
N PHE A 409 -15.11 3.76 -9.01
CA PHE A 409 -15.24 4.69 -10.13
C PHE A 409 -15.78 3.99 -11.38
N SER A 410 -15.15 2.87 -11.75
CA SER A 410 -15.50 2.12 -12.97
C SER A 410 -16.89 1.47 -12.86
N SER A 411 -17.25 0.97 -11.68
CA SER A 411 -18.59 0.45 -11.40
C SER A 411 -19.64 1.55 -11.44
N GLY A 412 -19.31 2.77 -11.02
CA GLY A 412 -20.19 3.93 -11.12
C GLY A 412 -20.43 4.37 -12.55
N VAL A 413 -19.39 4.38 -13.39
CA VAL A 413 -19.51 4.64 -14.83
C VAL A 413 -20.41 3.58 -15.50
N LEU A 414 -20.21 2.30 -15.18
CA LEU A 414 -21.06 1.21 -15.67
C LEU A 414 -22.51 1.38 -15.21
N PHE A 415 -22.73 1.67 -13.93
CA PHE A 415 -24.06 1.87 -13.38
C PHE A 415 -24.77 3.08 -13.99
N PHE A 416 -24.05 4.16 -14.29
CA PHE A 416 -24.60 5.30 -15.00
C PHE A 416 -25.09 4.93 -16.41
N LYS A 417 -24.30 4.12 -17.15
CA LYS A 417 -24.73 3.56 -18.43
C LYS A 417 -25.99 2.70 -18.28
N GLU A 418 -26.04 1.82 -17.26
CA GLU A 418 -27.23 1.00 -16.98
C GLU A 418 -28.48 1.86 -16.70
N ILE A 419 -28.33 2.99 -15.98
CA ILE A 419 -29.43 3.93 -15.73
C ILE A 419 -29.94 4.53 -17.04
N ILE A 420 -29.06 5.02 -17.92
CA ILE A 420 -29.47 5.59 -19.22
C ILE A 420 -30.21 4.55 -20.06
N LEU A 421 -29.72 3.30 -20.07
CA LEU A 421 -30.33 2.21 -20.82
C LEU A 421 -31.70 1.79 -20.29
N LYS A 422 -32.03 2.09 -19.02
CA LYS A 422 -33.38 1.87 -18.47
C LYS A 422 -34.39 2.90 -18.96
N ILE A 423 -33.96 4.11 -19.34
CA ILE A 423 -34.85 5.17 -19.83
C ILE A 423 -35.43 4.79 -21.20
N SER A 424 -34.62 4.18 -22.07
CA SER A 424 -35.07 3.75 -23.39
C SER A 424 -34.15 2.72 -24.01
N THR A 425 -34.72 1.78 -24.75
CA THR A 425 -34.01 0.73 -25.47
C THR A 425 -33.69 1.09 -26.93
N LYS A 426 -34.07 2.30 -27.39
CA LYS A 426 -33.80 2.77 -28.76
C LYS A 426 -32.30 2.70 -29.07
N LYS A 427 -31.97 2.26 -30.29
CA LYS A 427 -30.57 2.11 -30.75
C LYS A 427 -29.74 3.38 -30.53
N ILE A 428 -30.34 4.56 -30.75
CA ILE A 428 -29.66 5.85 -30.57
C ILE A 428 -29.26 6.14 -29.12
N ILE A 429 -30.07 5.72 -28.15
CA ILE A 429 -29.80 5.92 -26.72
C ILE A 429 -28.74 4.93 -26.22
N LYS A 430 -28.71 3.71 -26.77
CA LYS A 430 -27.61 2.75 -26.53
C LYS A 430 -26.26 3.28 -27.00
N ILE A 431 -26.24 3.89 -28.19
CA ILE A 431 -25.04 4.53 -28.75
C ILE A 431 -24.63 5.70 -27.86
N PHE A 432 -25.56 6.62 -27.56
CA PHE A 432 -25.29 7.77 -26.70
C PHE A 432 -24.72 7.38 -25.33
N ALA A 433 -25.35 6.43 -24.63
CA ALA A 433 -24.89 5.95 -23.32
C ALA A 433 -23.47 5.37 -23.39
N SER A 434 -23.15 4.63 -24.45
CA SER A 434 -21.82 4.05 -24.65
C SER A 434 -20.79 5.12 -25.01
N THR A 435 -21.16 6.12 -25.81
CA THR A 435 -20.31 7.27 -26.13
C THR A 435 -19.99 8.09 -24.88
N VAL A 436 -20.97 8.41 -24.05
CA VAL A 436 -20.75 9.15 -22.79
C VAL A 436 -19.82 8.38 -21.86
N LEU A 437 -19.98 7.05 -21.74
CA LEU A 437 -19.07 6.19 -20.98
C LEU A 437 -17.64 6.28 -21.51
N ILE A 438 -17.45 6.11 -22.83
CA ILE A 438 -16.13 6.14 -23.46
C ILE A 438 -15.48 7.50 -23.27
N LEU A 439 -16.21 8.60 -23.51
CA LEU A 439 -15.71 9.96 -23.30
C LEU A 439 -15.31 10.21 -21.86
N THR A 440 -16.10 9.73 -20.89
CA THR A 440 -15.76 9.81 -19.47
C THR A 440 -14.42 9.14 -19.21
N PHE A 441 -14.25 7.88 -19.63
CA PHE A 441 -12.96 7.18 -19.48
C PHE A 441 -11.82 7.87 -20.22
N ILE A 442 -12.04 8.38 -21.44
CA ILE A 442 -11.00 9.09 -22.20
C ILE A 442 -10.46 10.28 -21.42
N ILE A 443 -11.31 11.09 -20.79
CA ILE A 443 -10.87 12.25 -20.00
C ILE A 443 -9.94 11.81 -18.87
N PHE A 444 -10.39 10.89 -18.01
CA PHE A 444 -9.61 10.45 -16.85
C PHE A 444 -8.37 9.63 -17.25
N LEU A 445 -8.47 8.79 -18.28
CA LEU A 445 -7.34 8.05 -18.84
C LEU A 445 -6.28 8.98 -19.44
N THR A 446 -6.69 10.06 -20.11
CA THR A 446 -5.73 11.04 -20.66
C THR A 446 -4.90 11.66 -19.54
N GLY A 447 -5.53 12.03 -18.43
CA GLY A 447 -4.81 12.47 -17.22
C GLY A 447 -3.87 11.39 -16.69
N SER A 448 -4.38 10.18 -16.47
CA SER A 448 -3.60 9.05 -15.96
C SER A 448 -2.38 8.74 -16.84
N ILE A 449 -2.56 8.62 -18.15
CA ILE A 449 -1.52 8.37 -19.14
C ILE A 449 -0.48 9.49 -19.13
N TYR A 450 -0.91 10.76 -19.10
CA TYR A 450 0.01 11.88 -19.03
C TYR A 450 0.81 11.90 -17.73
N GLY A 451 0.17 11.64 -16.58
CA GLY A 451 0.84 11.48 -15.30
C GLY A 451 1.86 10.33 -15.34
N GLY A 452 1.48 9.17 -15.88
CA GLY A 452 2.36 8.03 -16.07
C GLY A 452 3.55 8.36 -16.99
N TYR A 453 3.31 9.11 -18.05
CA TYR A 453 4.35 9.64 -18.94
C TYR A 453 5.34 10.54 -18.19
N LEU A 454 4.88 11.44 -17.30
CA LEU A 454 5.78 12.24 -16.46
C LEU A 454 6.65 11.38 -15.54
N VAL A 455 6.12 10.27 -15.01
CA VAL A 455 6.89 9.31 -14.19
C VAL A 455 7.95 8.60 -15.03
N ILE A 456 7.59 8.15 -16.23
CA ILE A 456 8.51 7.52 -17.19
C ILE A 456 9.61 8.49 -17.58
N ASN A 457 9.27 9.71 -17.98
CA ASN A 457 10.23 10.74 -18.37
C ASN A 457 11.24 11.03 -17.26
N LYS A 458 10.79 11.19 -16.01
CA LYS A 458 11.70 11.39 -14.86
C LYS A 458 12.68 10.21 -14.71
N SER A 459 12.22 8.98 -14.97
CA SER A 459 13.05 7.78 -14.87
C SER A 459 14.04 7.67 -16.04
N LEU A 460 13.63 8.05 -17.25
CA LEU A 460 14.48 8.11 -18.44
C LEU A 460 15.52 9.23 -18.35
N ASP A 461 15.15 10.41 -17.84
CA ASP A 461 16.07 11.52 -17.58
C ASP A 461 17.21 11.11 -16.65
N TYR A 462 16.91 10.33 -15.61
CA TYR A 462 17.95 9.77 -14.75
C TYR A 462 18.87 8.79 -15.52
N LYS A 463 18.30 7.88 -16.32
CA LYS A 463 19.09 6.89 -17.08
C LYS A 463 19.98 7.54 -18.14
N ASN A 464 19.46 8.52 -18.86
CA ASN A 464 20.14 9.14 -20.00
C ASN A 464 21.07 10.28 -19.57
N ASN A 465 20.63 11.11 -18.63
CA ASN A 465 21.32 12.36 -18.26
C ASN A 465 21.87 12.36 -16.83
N LYS A 466 21.75 11.24 -16.08
CA LYS A 466 22.13 11.12 -14.66
C LYS A 466 21.48 12.18 -13.75
N LYS A 467 20.36 12.78 -14.19
CA LYS A 467 19.66 13.84 -13.45
C LYS A 467 18.98 13.27 -12.20
N PHE A 468 19.53 13.57 -11.02
CA PHE A 468 19.08 12.97 -9.78
C PHE A 468 17.64 13.36 -9.41
N ILE A 469 16.84 12.37 -9.04
CA ILE A 469 15.36 12.52 -8.90
C ILE A 469 14.97 13.25 -7.61
N TYR A 470 15.81 13.20 -6.56
CA TYR A 470 15.48 13.75 -5.23
C TYR A 470 16.10 15.12 -4.95
N GLY A 471 16.61 15.80 -5.98
CA GLY A 471 17.23 17.12 -5.86
C GLY A 471 18.70 17.09 -5.42
N LYS A 472 19.35 18.25 -5.47
CA LYS A 472 20.81 18.35 -5.37
C LYS A 472 21.38 17.99 -3.99
N SER A 473 20.68 18.30 -2.91
CA SER A 473 21.10 17.92 -1.55
C SER A 473 21.21 16.39 -1.41
N TRP A 474 20.18 15.66 -1.85
CA TRP A 474 20.23 14.21 -1.84
C TRP A 474 21.26 13.66 -2.82
N GLU A 475 21.44 14.26 -3.99
CA GLU A 475 22.50 13.86 -4.92
C GLU A 475 23.88 13.91 -4.24
N ASN A 476 24.22 15.05 -3.62
CA ASN A 476 25.48 15.20 -2.87
C ASN A 476 25.62 14.17 -1.74
N PHE A 477 24.51 13.86 -1.04
CA PHE A 477 24.50 12.85 0.00
C PHE A 477 24.74 11.43 -0.54
N TYR A 478 24.16 11.09 -1.69
CA TYR A 478 24.41 9.83 -2.38
C TYR A 478 25.84 9.72 -2.89
N ASP A 479 26.40 10.80 -3.44
CA ASP A 479 27.79 10.84 -3.89
C ASP A 479 28.76 10.57 -2.73
N ALA A 480 28.51 11.16 -1.56
CA ALA A 480 29.30 10.87 -0.36
C ALA A 480 29.18 9.41 0.10
N MET A 481 28.00 8.79 0.00
CA MET A 481 27.82 7.37 0.32
C MET A 481 28.59 6.48 -0.67
N TYR A 482 28.51 6.76 -1.98
CA TYR A 482 29.27 5.99 -2.98
C TYR A 482 30.77 6.18 -2.84
N TRP A 483 31.24 7.40 -2.54
CA TRP A 483 32.64 7.64 -2.26
C TRP A 483 33.12 6.83 -1.05
N LEU A 484 32.35 6.84 0.05
CA LEU A 484 32.68 6.06 1.25
C LEU A 484 32.66 4.55 1.01
N LYS A 485 31.76 4.04 0.16
CA LYS A 485 31.76 2.62 -0.23
C LYS A 485 33.13 2.19 -0.78
N GLU A 486 33.73 3.01 -1.63
CA GLU A 486 34.99 2.69 -2.31
C GLU A 486 36.24 3.06 -1.49
N ASN A 487 36.14 4.00 -0.54
CA ASN A 487 37.31 4.58 0.17
C ASN A 487 37.34 4.31 1.68
N SER A 488 36.28 3.74 2.26
CA SER A 488 36.28 3.29 3.66
C SER A 488 36.77 1.86 3.77
N TYR A 489 37.43 1.52 4.88
CA TYR A 489 37.95 0.17 5.10
C TYR A 489 36.87 -0.79 5.60
N ASP A 490 37.06 -2.09 5.37
CA ASP A 490 36.12 -3.14 5.79
C ASP A 490 35.98 -3.19 7.32
N GLY A 491 34.74 -3.33 7.79
CA GLY A 491 34.41 -3.30 9.22
C GLY A 491 34.36 -1.89 9.84
N SER A 492 34.63 -0.83 9.08
CA SER A 492 34.44 0.54 9.57
C SER A 492 32.96 0.86 9.83
N SER A 493 32.76 1.87 10.67
CA SER A 493 31.46 2.37 11.10
C SER A 493 31.22 3.81 10.64
N ILE A 494 29.99 4.13 10.24
CA ILE A 494 29.61 5.43 9.69
C ILE A 494 28.47 6.05 10.50
N LEU A 495 28.71 7.23 11.08
CA LEU A 495 27.67 8.05 11.70
C LEU A 495 26.94 8.88 10.64
N SER A 496 25.60 8.79 10.61
CA SER A 496 24.80 9.47 9.59
C SER A 496 23.36 9.74 10.02
N ARG A 497 22.70 10.66 9.31
CA ARG A 497 21.25 10.89 9.43
C ARG A 497 20.39 9.79 8.82
N SER A 498 20.95 8.95 7.95
CA SER A 498 20.19 7.92 7.20
C SER A 498 20.90 6.56 7.21
N ASN A 499 21.01 6.00 8.40
CA ASN A 499 21.73 4.75 8.68
C ASN A 499 21.34 3.59 7.76
N PHE A 500 20.05 3.41 7.47
CA PHE A 500 19.62 2.32 6.60
C PHE A 500 20.13 2.49 5.16
N LEU A 501 20.05 3.71 4.60
CA LEU A 501 20.53 3.98 3.24
C LEU A 501 22.05 3.80 3.15
N VAL A 502 22.78 4.35 4.14
CA VAL A 502 24.23 4.23 4.22
C VAL A 502 24.63 2.76 4.23
N TYR A 503 24.07 1.94 5.12
CA TYR A 503 24.41 0.52 5.20
C TYR A 503 24.15 -0.24 3.88
N ILE A 504 23.01 -0.03 3.23
CA ILE A 504 22.70 -0.73 1.98
C ILE A 504 23.67 -0.34 0.84
N ILE A 505 24.19 0.89 0.85
CA ILE A 505 25.11 1.36 -0.19
C ILE A 505 26.56 0.98 0.12
N THR A 506 27.01 1.22 1.35
CA THR A 506 28.41 1.09 1.76
C THR A 506 28.74 -0.28 2.31
N ASN A 507 27.74 -1.06 2.74
CA ASN A 507 27.91 -2.30 3.50
C ASN A 507 28.81 -2.10 4.75
N ARG A 508 28.74 -0.91 5.35
CA ARG A 508 29.42 -0.54 6.60
C ARG A 508 28.42 -0.43 7.73
N GLU A 509 28.83 -0.79 8.94
CA GLU A 509 28.01 -0.56 10.12
C GLU A 509 27.71 0.92 10.27
N THR A 510 26.57 1.23 10.87
CA THR A 510 26.08 2.60 10.98
C THR A 510 25.75 2.95 12.41
N ILE A 511 25.95 4.22 12.75
CA ILE A 511 25.74 4.73 14.10
C ILE A 511 24.73 5.87 14.03
N SER A 512 23.67 5.76 14.81
CA SER A 512 22.73 6.87 15.01
C SER A 512 23.28 7.83 16.04
N PHE A 513 22.93 9.12 15.91
CA PHE A 513 23.22 10.12 16.91
C PHE A 513 21.98 10.43 17.76
N PRO A 514 22.14 10.65 19.08
CA PRO A 514 21.03 11.03 19.94
C PRO A 514 20.51 12.43 19.61
N TYR A 515 19.22 12.68 19.81
CA TYR A 515 18.64 14.02 19.74
C TYR A 515 18.73 14.67 21.12
N SER A 516 19.92 15.18 21.45
CA SER A 516 20.24 15.68 22.78
C SER A 516 21.36 16.71 22.70
N ASP A 517 21.23 17.78 23.47
CA ASP A 517 22.26 18.81 23.61
C ASP A 517 23.38 18.40 24.60
N ASP A 518 23.32 17.20 25.17
CA ASP A 518 24.35 16.65 26.06
C ASP A 518 25.63 16.31 25.25
N GLU A 519 26.65 17.14 25.41
CA GLU A 519 27.94 17.02 24.73
C GLU A 519 28.62 15.67 25.01
N GLN A 520 28.62 15.20 26.26
CA GLN A 520 29.27 13.94 26.64
C GLN A 520 28.57 12.75 25.97
N LYS A 521 27.24 12.81 25.93
CA LYS A 521 26.46 11.81 25.22
C LYS A 521 26.77 11.81 23.74
N GLN A 522 26.87 12.96 23.07
CA GLN A 522 27.21 13.02 21.65
C GLN A 522 28.63 12.52 21.36
N LYS A 523 29.62 12.92 22.16
CA LYS A 523 31.00 12.43 22.06
C LYS A 523 31.06 10.91 22.12
N LYS A 524 30.32 10.29 23.04
CA LYS A 524 30.23 8.82 23.14
C LYS A 524 29.77 8.15 21.84
N TYR A 525 28.85 8.76 21.09
CA TYR A 525 28.41 8.20 19.79
C TYR A 525 29.38 8.52 18.66
N LEU A 526 29.99 9.71 18.64
CA LEU A 526 31.03 10.08 17.68
C LEU A 526 32.29 9.20 17.81
N ASN A 527 32.71 8.90 19.04
CA ASN A 527 33.86 8.02 19.31
C ASN A 527 33.63 6.57 18.87
N LYS A 528 32.37 6.13 18.78
CA LYS A 528 32.05 4.83 18.19
C LYS A 528 32.20 4.80 16.67
N SER A 529 32.25 5.95 16.00
CA SER A 529 32.27 6.04 14.54
C SER A 529 33.66 6.29 13.97
N ASP A 530 33.97 5.68 12.82
CA ASP A 530 35.21 5.91 12.08
C ASP A 530 35.06 7.03 11.06
N PHE A 531 33.90 7.06 10.42
CA PHE A 531 33.53 8.06 9.44
C PHE A 531 32.21 8.74 9.82
N ILE A 532 32.05 9.98 9.39
CA ILE A 532 30.85 10.78 9.63
C ILE A 532 30.42 11.42 8.33
N ILE A 533 29.14 11.31 7.97
CA ILE A 533 28.55 12.05 6.86
C ILE A 533 27.77 13.23 7.41
N GLN A 534 28.31 14.43 7.24
CA GLN A 534 27.61 15.68 7.49
C GLN A 534 26.76 16.05 6.28
N ASP A 535 25.47 16.29 6.52
CA ASP A 535 24.56 16.89 5.56
C ASP A 535 24.06 18.23 6.11
N LYS A 536 24.48 19.34 5.48
CA LYS A 536 24.12 20.70 5.93
C LYS A 536 22.61 20.98 5.87
N THR A 537 21.86 20.21 5.07
CA THR A 537 20.41 20.38 4.95
C THR A 537 19.64 19.66 6.05
N ASN A 538 20.31 18.89 6.91
CA ASN A 538 19.67 18.22 8.02
C ASN A 538 19.77 19.04 9.31
N GLU A 539 18.67 19.69 9.69
CA GLU A 539 18.58 20.54 10.88
C GLU A 539 19.01 19.83 12.16
N ARG A 540 18.63 18.56 12.35
CA ARG A 540 18.98 17.79 13.56
C ARG A 540 20.48 17.52 13.65
N PHE A 541 21.10 17.17 12.53
CA PHE A 541 22.55 16.97 12.47
C PHE A 541 23.28 18.28 12.75
N MET A 542 22.84 19.37 12.13
CA MET A 542 23.42 20.70 12.32
C MET A 542 23.23 21.23 13.74
N LYS A 543 22.14 20.86 14.42
CA LYS A 543 21.89 21.24 15.81
C LYS A 543 22.73 20.43 16.80
N TYR A 544 22.75 19.10 16.68
CA TYR A 544 23.26 18.23 17.74
C TYR A 544 24.69 17.71 17.52
N VAL A 545 25.13 17.55 16.26
CA VAL A 545 26.40 16.87 15.93
C VAL A 545 27.43 17.86 15.40
N TYR A 546 27.03 18.75 14.49
CA TYR A 546 27.93 19.71 13.86
C TYR A 546 28.70 20.61 14.85
N PRO A 547 28.10 21.15 15.93
CA PRO A 547 28.83 22.01 16.87
C PRO A 547 30.02 21.29 17.54
N ILE A 548 29.92 19.98 17.74
CA ILE A 548 31.00 19.18 18.33
C ILE A 548 32.09 18.90 17.30
N ILE A 549 31.73 18.64 16.04
CA ILE A 549 32.70 18.51 14.94
C ILE A 549 33.49 19.82 14.78
N GLU A 550 32.81 20.96 14.89
CA GLU A 550 33.43 22.28 14.80
C GLU A 550 34.33 22.58 16.01
N LYS A 551 33.87 22.31 17.22
CA LYS A 551 34.64 22.49 18.47
C LYS A 551 35.90 21.61 18.51
N TYR A 552 35.83 20.40 17.99
CA TYR A 552 36.93 19.42 17.97
C TYR A 552 37.44 19.17 16.56
N LYS A 553 37.52 20.21 15.72
CA LYS A 553 37.86 20.09 14.30
C LYS A 553 39.19 19.37 14.05
N GLU A 554 40.16 19.51 14.94
CA GLU A 554 41.46 18.82 14.86
C GLU A 554 41.35 17.30 14.94
N ASN A 555 40.27 16.77 15.52
CA ASN A 555 40.01 15.34 15.66
C ASN A 555 39.36 14.75 14.39
N PHE A 556 39.04 15.57 13.39
CA PHE A 556 38.37 15.16 12.16
C PHE A 556 39.12 15.61 10.91
N LYS A 557 39.33 14.70 9.97
CA LYS A 557 39.87 15.01 8.65
C LYS A 557 38.75 14.96 7.62
N THR A 558 38.53 16.05 6.90
CA THR A 558 37.70 16.02 5.68
C THR A 558 38.35 15.10 4.66
N VAL A 559 37.62 14.08 4.24
CA VAL A 559 38.09 13.11 3.24
C VAL A 559 37.33 13.22 1.91
N TYR A 560 36.12 13.80 1.94
CA TYR A 560 35.34 14.05 0.74
C TYR A 560 34.35 15.21 0.94
N GLU A 561 34.07 15.93 -0.15
CA GLU A 561 33.14 17.06 -0.16
C GLU A 561 32.34 17.06 -1.47
N ALA A 562 31.01 17.11 -1.37
CA ALA A 562 30.10 17.16 -2.51
C ALA A 562 29.34 18.48 -2.57
N GLY A 563 29.18 18.99 -3.80
CA GLY A 563 28.38 20.18 -4.13
C GLY A 563 28.81 21.45 -3.39
N ASN A 564 30.11 21.78 -3.45
CA ASN A 564 30.72 22.95 -2.80
C ASN A 564 30.41 23.00 -1.29
N GLY A 565 30.51 21.86 -0.62
CA GLY A 565 30.36 21.78 0.83
C GLY A 565 28.95 21.57 1.33
N GLY A 566 28.00 21.18 0.47
CA GLY A 566 26.66 20.81 0.89
C GLY A 566 26.63 19.51 1.71
N THR A 567 27.48 18.55 1.37
CA THR A 567 27.69 17.31 2.12
C THR A 567 29.18 17.05 2.27
N VAL A 568 29.62 16.72 3.48
CA VAL A 568 31.03 16.49 3.81
C VAL A 568 31.17 15.13 4.50
N ALA A 569 32.14 14.33 4.08
CA ALA A 569 32.53 13.13 4.80
C ALA A 569 33.81 13.39 5.58
N TYR A 570 33.79 13.06 6.88
CA TYR A 570 34.94 13.13 7.76
C TYR A 570 35.43 11.75 8.12
N LYS A 571 36.75 11.61 8.29
CA LYS A 571 37.39 10.51 9.00
C LYS A 571 37.77 10.99 10.40
N ARG A 572 37.36 10.28 11.45
CA ARG A 572 37.80 10.55 12.82
C ARG A 572 39.26 10.11 12.98
N LEU A 573 40.08 11.01 13.52
CA LEU A 573 41.52 10.79 13.71
C LEU A 573 41.86 10.37 15.15
N LYS A 574 41.14 10.92 16.12
CA LYS A 574 41.37 10.71 17.56
C LYS A 574 40.04 10.57 18.28
N GLU A 575 40.06 10.01 19.49
CA GLU A 575 38.91 10.10 20.39
C GLU A 575 38.69 11.53 20.86
N LEU A 576 37.44 11.86 21.14
CA LEU A 576 37.02 13.13 21.73
C LEU A 576 37.05 12.94 23.24
N ASP A 577 37.90 13.70 23.92
CA ASP A 577 38.00 13.77 25.39
C ASP A 577 36.87 14.60 26.01
#